data_AF-A0A7C2IE46-F1
#
_entry.id   AF-A0A7C2IE46-F1
#
_cell.length_a   1.000
_cell.length_b   1.000
_cell.length_c   1.000
_cell.angle_alpha   90.00
_cell.angle_beta   90.00
_cell.angle_gamma   90.00
#
_symmetry.space_group_name_H-M   'P 1'
#
loop_
_entity.id
_entity.type
_entity.pdbx_description
1 polymer ?
#
loop_
_entity_poly.entity_id
_entity_poly.type
_entity_poly.pdbx_seq_one_letter_code
_entity_poly.pdbx_strand_id
1 'polypeptide(L)'
;MPSPRFPATATLLDAKICPLDKFDALFTKITQDRQIPDGYFLQNHPEETSVLFVVNGSPYGAGRLAGSGVSFHEIREFFAAYARHPQSPLSFLVADKRLLLGLMVVFRHRPALQFTTDLVDMEEVLRKLEARGGDAIVGIRAGDEWAITICAKGKPVGNYFPPSGADALQEPTTAEQLLVYVFSRPPGGVTVDVYEETRVSPAGDAALVTPETRGRLTEVYLAVAKRVETEEMPRLEMERPVVGDVSEERDESFVASALRPERVEGPPPVAPAPPAPVFKGPIPEVHLFLGEKPLGTFSMSKGELTIGRNPGNDILIENVGVSRRHAVIKWTGDNAVVEDLGSANGTFVNGQKITSRPLQDGDEILVLKHRLVYRIPREAAAPKLEVAGDIGQRTMYIDPGAVAHAVAGKPAGRPEAVAPKLRPCLILPDRKKMALEAAEITLGSGAECQVRLSGMLVARAHARIVPDKEGQYKLVHLGGLAGTRVNGEKITEHILRHGDEIEIAKQKLLFRLER
;
A
#
# COMPACT_ATOMS: atom_id res chain seq x y z
N MET A 1 24.36 -7.59 9.57
CA MET A 1 23.27 -6.66 9.22
C MET A 1 22.07 -7.50 8.76
N PRO A 2 20.81 -7.02 8.84
CA PRO A 2 19.71 -7.74 8.20
C PRO A 2 19.98 -7.86 6.69
N SER A 3 19.56 -8.99 6.11
CA SER A 3 19.75 -9.26 4.67
C SER A 3 18.95 -8.25 3.84
N PRO A 4 19.50 -7.76 2.71
CA PRO A 4 18.78 -6.85 1.83
C PRO A 4 17.46 -7.46 1.37
N ARG A 5 16.38 -6.68 1.40
CA ARG A 5 15.07 -7.08 0.87
C ARG A 5 14.89 -6.48 -0.51
N PHE A 6 15.26 -7.26 -1.53
CA PHE A 6 15.00 -6.90 -2.92
C PHE A 6 13.53 -7.17 -3.30
N PRO A 7 12.96 -6.38 -4.21
CA PRO A 7 11.60 -6.58 -4.67
C PRO A 7 11.51 -7.82 -5.56
N ALA A 8 10.37 -8.51 -5.51
CA ALA A 8 10.10 -9.71 -6.29
C ALA A 8 8.60 -9.80 -6.57
N THR A 9 8.23 -10.36 -7.70
CA THR A 9 6.83 -10.64 -8.03
C THR A 9 6.31 -11.83 -7.22
N ALA A 10 7.19 -12.81 -6.94
CA ALA A 10 6.90 -13.94 -6.07
C ALA A 10 8.19 -14.51 -5.48
N THR A 11 8.08 -15.21 -4.34
CA THR A 11 9.17 -15.98 -3.75
C THR A 11 8.90 -17.46 -3.95
N LEU A 12 9.77 -18.14 -4.69
CA LEU A 12 9.61 -19.56 -5.03
C LEU A 12 10.44 -20.49 -4.14
N LEU A 13 11.59 -19.97 -3.69
CA LEU A 13 12.47 -20.59 -2.72
C LEU A 13 12.84 -19.51 -1.72
N ASP A 14 12.59 -19.76 -0.44
CA ASP A 14 12.84 -18.80 0.63
C ASP A 14 13.85 -19.38 1.62
N ALA A 15 15.01 -18.75 1.68
CA ALA A 15 16.08 -18.99 2.65
C ALA A 15 16.38 -20.47 2.93
N LYS A 16 16.53 -21.31 1.90
CA LYS A 16 16.85 -22.73 2.05
C LYS A 16 18.33 -23.00 1.87
N ILE A 17 18.91 -23.81 2.74
CA ILE A 17 20.25 -24.36 2.52
C ILE A 17 20.17 -25.32 1.34
N CYS A 18 20.89 -25.01 0.28
CA CYS A 18 21.00 -25.84 -0.91
C CYS A 18 22.48 -26.17 -1.13
N PRO A 19 22.90 -27.44 -0.96
CA PRO A 19 24.25 -27.86 -1.31
C PRO A 19 24.57 -27.57 -2.78
N LEU A 20 25.80 -27.17 -3.06
CA LEU A 20 26.22 -26.73 -4.40
C LEU A 20 26.04 -27.83 -5.47
N ASP A 21 26.23 -29.11 -5.12
CA ASP A 21 26.00 -30.25 -6.01
C ASP A 21 24.51 -30.46 -6.37
N LYS A 22 23.59 -29.82 -5.65
CA LYS A 22 22.15 -29.84 -5.94
C LYS A 22 21.68 -28.61 -6.69
N PHE A 23 22.54 -27.61 -6.89
CA PHE A 23 22.17 -26.35 -7.52
C PHE A 23 21.67 -26.56 -8.95
N ASP A 24 22.38 -27.32 -9.77
CA ASP A 24 22.03 -27.51 -11.19
C ASP A 24 20.64 -28.17 -11.33
N ALA A 25 20.34 -29.19 -10.52
CA ALA A 25 19.03 -29.84 -10.51
C ALA A 25 17.91 -28.87 -10.05
N LEU A 26 18.18 -28.02 -9.06
CA LEU A 26 17.27 -26.98 -8.61
C LEU A 26 17.03 -25.94 -9.70
N PHE A 27 18.09 -25.49 -10.37
CA PHE A 27 18.04 -24.53 -11.46
C PHE A 27 17.17 -25.04 -12.61
N THR A 28 17.41 -26.28 -13.06
CA THR A 28 16.60 -26.96 -14.07
C THR A 28 15.14 -27.03 -13.66
N LYS A 29 14.86 -27.45 -12.42
CA LYS A 29 13.49 -27.57 -11.90
C LYS A 29 12.75 -26.23 -11.89
N ILE A 30 13.44 -25.13 -11.60
CA ILE A 30 12.83 -23.80 -11.57
C ILE A 30 12.61 -23.28 -12.99
N THR A 31 13.65 -23.30 -13.82
CA THR A 31 13.64 -22.63 -15.12
C THR A 31 12.92 -23.43 -16.21
N GLN A 32 12.91 -24.77 -16.11
CA GLN A 32 12.34 -25.65 -17.12
C GLN A 32 11.04 -26.28 -16.61
N ASP A 33 11.08 -27.10 -15.56
CA ASP A 33 9.91 -27.88 -15.12
C ASP A 33 8.76 -26.98 -14.67
N ARG A 34 9.08 -25.92 -13.93
CA ARG A 34 8.10 -24.93 -13.47
C ARG A 34 7.80 -23.85 -14.49
N GLN A 35 8.53 -23.81 -15.60
CA GLN A 35 8.44 -22.78 -16.64
C GLN A 35 8.51 -21.34 -16.06
N ILE A 36 9.43 -21.11 -15.11
CA ILE A 36 9.71 -19.78 -14.56
C ILE A 36 11.06 -19.32 -15.14
N PRO A 37 11.07 -18.70 -16.34
CA PRO A 37 12.31 -18.38 -17.03
C PRO A 37 13.06 -17.20 -16.41
N ASP A 38 12.36 -16.32 -15.71
CA ASP A 38 12.89 -15.02 -15.29
C ASP A 38 12.86 -14.88 -13.76
N GLY A 39 14.00 -14.47 -13.20
CA GLY A 39 14.15 -14.30 -11.76
C GLY A 39 15.61 -14.19 -11.37
N TYR A 40 15.88 -14.28 -10.08
CA TYR A 40 17.24 -14.22 -9.59
C TYR A 40 17.41 -15.07 -8.33
N PHE A 41 18.56 -15.72 -8.23
CA PHE A 41 18.98 -16.39 -7.00
C PHE A 41 19.65 -15.38 -6.08
N LEU A 42 19.34 -15.47 -4.79
CA LEU A 42 20.01 -14.74 -3.72
C LEU A 42 20.67 -15.73 -2.78
N GLN A 43 21.98 -15.65 -2.66
CA GLN A 43 22.71 -16.32 -1.60
C GLN A 43 23.10 -15.29 -0.54
N ASN A 44 22.50 -15.40 0.65
CA ASN A 44 22.69 -14.43 1.72
C ASN A 44 23.77 -14.93 2.69
N HIS A 45 24.94 -14.30 2.69
CA HIS A 45 25.94 -14.46 3.75
C HIS A 45 25.98 -13.18 4.61
N PRO A 46 26.29 -13.23 5.92
CA PRO A 46 26.31 -12.05 6.78
C PRO A 46 27.24 -10.92 6.32
N GLU A 47 28.30 -11.26 5.58
CA GLU A 47 29.30 -10.31 5.08
C GLU A 47 29.02 -9.85 3.64
N GLU A 48 28.47 -10.74 2.80
CA GLU A 48 28.16 -10.45 1.41
C GLU A 48 26.88 -11.19 0.95
N THR A 49 26.05 -10.53 0.15
CA THR A 49 24.97 -11.22 -0.58
C THR A 49 25.39 -11.34 -2.04
N SER A 50 25.36 -12.57 -2.56
CA SER A 50 25.62 -12.84 -3.97
C SER A 50 24.31 -13.07 -4.72
N VAL A 51 24.22 -12.51 -5.92
CA VAL A 51 23.03 -12.54 -6.78
C VAL A 51 23.38 -13.20 -8.10
N LEU A 52 22.51 -14.09 -8.59
CA LEU A 52 22.58 -14.62 -9.96
C LEU A 52 21.31 -14.24 -10.72
N PHE A 53 21.44 -13.42 -11.74
CA PHE A 53 20.32 -13.03 -12.60
C PHE A 53 20.06 -14.11 -13.65
N VAL A 54 18.79 -14.46 -13.82
CA VAL A 54 18.32 -15.46 -14.78
C VAL A 54 17.34 -14.79 -15.73
N VAL A 55 17.64 -14.83 -17.02
CA VAL A 55 16.83 -14.25 -18.09
C VAL A 55 16.58 -15.33 -19.14
N ASN A 56 15.32 -15.52 -19.54
CA ASN A 56 14.88 -16.54 -20.49
C ASN A 56 15.38 -17.96 -20.09
N GLY A 57 15.42 -18.22 -18.80
CA GLY A 57 15.83 -19.48 -18.17
C GLY A 57 17.34 -19.73 -18.15
N SER A 58 18.16 -18.76 -18.55
CA SER A 58 19.61 -18.87 -18.58
C SER A 58 20.27 -17.85 -17.65
N PRO A 59 21.40 -18.18 -17.00
CA PRO A 59 22.23 -17.20 -16.31
C PRO A 59 22.59 -16.04 -17.24
N TYR A 60 22.36 -14.82 -16.78
CA TYR A 60 22.63 -13.60 -17.55
C TYR A 60 23.83 -12.83 -16.99
N GLY A 61 24.00 -12.83 -15.67
CA GLY A 61 25.06 -12.11 -14.98
C GLY A 61 24.95 -12.30 -13.47
N ALA A 62 25.95 -11.83 -12.74
CA ALA A 62 25.96 -11.89 -11.28
C ALA A 62 26.07 -10.51 -10.65
N GLY A 63 25.74 -10.45 -9.36
CA GLY A 63 25.88 -9.25 -8.55
C GLY A 63 26.42 -9.60 -7.17
N ARG A 64 27.07 -8.64 -6.53
CA ARG A 64 27.49 -8.71 -5.13
C ARG A 64 27.00 -7.48 -4.40
N LEU A 65 26.48 -7.70 -3.20
CA LEU A 65 26.20 -6.65 -2.23
C LEU A 65 27.11 -6.85 -1.03
N ALA A 66 27.91 -5.83 -0.70
CA ALA A 66 28.75 -5.81 0.49
C ALA A 66 28.60 -4.45 1.19
N GLY A 67 28.20 -4.46 2.46
CA GLY A 67 27.81 -3.24 3.18
C GLY A 67 26.64 -2.54 2.47
N SER A 68 26.83 -1.28 2.06
CA SER A 68 25.84 -0.51 1.28
C SER A 68 26.09 -0.51 -0.23
N GLY A 69 27.17 -1.15 -0.70
CA GLY A 69 27.60 -1.11 -2.09
C GLY A 69 27.10 -2.32 -2.89
N VAL A 70 26.58 -2.06 -4.08
CA VAL A 70 26.24 -3.07 -5.10
C VAL A 70 27.28 -3.04 -6.23
N SER A 71 27.58 -4.21 -6.79
CA SER A 71 28.46 -4.33 -7.96
C SER A 71 28.07 -5.50 -8.85
N PHE A 72 28.11 -5.29 -10.16
CA PHE A 72 27.91 -6.32 -11.17
C PHE A 72 29.19 -7.15 -11.39
N HIS A 73 29.02 -8.45 -11.61
CA HIS A 73 30.10 -9.42 -11.75
C HIS A 73 29.80 -10.47 -12.83
N GLU A 74 30.85 -11.18 -13.23
CA GLU A 74 30.78 -12.38 -14.06
C GLU A 74 30.06 -13.51 -13.31
N ILE A 75 29.39 -14.42 -14.04
CA ILE A 75 28.60 -15.51 -13.44
C ILE A 75 29.47 -16.43 -12.60
N ARG A 76 30.72 -16.66 -13.01
CA ARG A 76 31.70 -17.41 -12.22
C ARG A 76 31.87 -16.91 -10.78
N GLU A 77 31.74 -15.60 -10.56
CA GLU A 77 31.90 -14.99 -9.23
C GLU A 77 30.78 -15.40 -8.28
N PHE A 78 29.56 -15.63 -8.80
CA PHE A 78 28.46 -16.18 -8.01
C PHE A 78 28.78 -17.60 -7.55
N PHE A 79 29.23 -18.47 -8.46
CA PHE A 79 29.56 -19.86 -8.11
C PHE A 79 30.77 -19.97 -7.20
N ALA A 80 31.78 -19.10 -7.37
CA ALA A 80 32.93 -19.01 -6.48
C ALA A 80 32.49 -18.59 -5.06
N ALA A 81 31.67 -17.55 -4.93
CA ALA A 81 31.10 -17.14 -3.65
C ALA A 81 30.25 -18.25 -3.02
N TYR A 82 29.47 -18.96 -3.83
CA TYR A 82 28.67 -20.10 -3.38
C TYR A 82 29.55 -21.21 -2.79
N ALA A 83 30.61 -21.59 -3.48
CA ALA A 83 31.55 -22.60 -3.01
C ALA A 83 32.26 -22.20 -1.70
N ARG A 84 32.53 -20.91 -1.48
CA ARG A 84 33.10 -20.40 -0.22
C ARG A 84 32.11 -20.47 0.94
N HIS A 85 30.82 -20.26 0.68
CA HIS A 85 29.78 -20.17 1.71
C HIS A 85 28.63 -21.18 1.47
N PRO A 86 28.89 -22.51 1.45
CA PRO A 86 27.89 -23.51 1.05
C PRO A 86 26.72 -23.65 2.03
N GLN A 87 26.86 -23.14 3.25
CA GLN A 87 25.81 -23.13 4.26
C GLN A 87 24.93 -21.87 4.22
N SER A 88 25.29 -20.88 3.39
CA SER A 88 24.48 -19.69 3.25
C SER A 88 23.13 -20.02 2.61
N PRO A 89 22.02 -19.51 3.17
CA PRO A 89 20.69 -19.76 2.62
C PRO A 89 20.57 -19.20 1.21
N LEU A 90 20.01 -20.02 0.33
CA LEU A 90 19.66 -19.69 -1.04
C LEU A 90 18.16 -19.39 -1.15
N SER A 91 17.84 -18.32 -1.84
CA SER A 91 16.47 -17.97 -2.23
C SER A 91 16.38 -17.85 -3.74
N PHE A 92 15.18 -18.02 -4.28
CA PHE A 92 14.86 -17.72 -5.67
C PHE A 92 13.64 -16.81 -5.69
N LEU A 93 13.85 -15.63 -6.25
CA LEU A 93 12.87 -14.57 -6.36
C LEU A 93 12.47 -14.46 -7.84
N VAL A 94 11.18 -14.63 -8.09
CA VAL A 94 10.60 -14.46 -9.43
C VAL A 94 10.52 -12.97 -9.71
N ALA A 95 10.99 -12.57 -10.89
CA ALA A 95 10.98 -11.20 -11.34
C ALA A 95 10.60 -11.15 -12.81
N ASP A 96 9.75 -10.20 -13.19
CA ASP A 96 9.54 -9.90 -14.61
C ASP A 96 10.79 -9.22 -15.22
N LYS A 97 10.78 -9.07 -16.54
CA LYS A 97 11.92 -8.51 -17.30
C LYS A 97 12.23 -7.06 -16.91
N ARG A 98 11.22 -6.29 -16.49
CA ARG A 98 11.38 -4.89 -16.07
C ARG A 98 12.11 -4.79 -14.75
N LEU A 99 11.72 -5.61 -13.77
CA LEU A 99 12.38 -5.70 -12.48
C LEU A 99 13.82 -6.21 -12.64
N LEU A 100 14.04 -7.23 -13.47
CA LEU A 100 15.39 -7.71 -13.78
C LEU A 100 16.27 -6.62 -14.40
N LEU A 101 15.75 -5.89 -15.40
CA LEU A 101 16.44 -4.74 -15.97
C LEU A 101 16.81 -3.72 -14.89
N GLY A 102 15.84 -3.33 -14.06
CA GLY A 102 16.06 -2.36 -12.99
C GLY A 102 17.13 -2.79 -11.99
N LEU A 103 17.08 -4.05 -11.53
CA LEU A 103 18.08 -4.60 -10.62
C LEU A 103 19.47 -4.60 -11.28
N MET A 104 19.56 -5.05 -12.53
CA MET A 104 20.85 -5.16 -13.20
C MET A 104 21.47 -3.79 -13.49
N VAL A 105 20.68 -2.76 -13.81
CA VAL A 105 21.15 -1.37 -13.93
C VAL A 105 21.71 -0.86 -12.61
N VAL A 106 21.00 -1.10 -11.50
CA VAL A 106 21.44 -0.72 -10.15
C VAL A 106 22.80 -1.34 -9.81
N PHE A 107 23.02 -2.60 -10.19
CA PHE A 107 24.29 -3.29 -9.93
C PHE A 107 25.41 -2.86 -10.90
N ARG A 108 25.08 -2.54 -12.15
CA ARG A 108 26.06 -2.29 -13.22
C ARG A 108 26.52 -0.83 -13.28
N HIS A 109 25.60 0.10 -13.12
CA HIS A 109 25.81 1.51 -13.41
C HIS A 109 25.95 2.35 -12.15
N ARG A 110 26.54 3.53 -12.30
CA ARG A 110 26.50 4.56 -11.25
C ARG A 110 25.31 5.47 -11.48
N PRO A 111 24.63 5.93 -10.41
CA PRO A 111 23.53 6.86 -10.57
C PRO A 111 24.02 8.20 -11.12
N ALA A 112 23.27 8.76 -12.05
CA ALA A 112 23.50 10.12 -12.56
C ALA A 112 23.13 11.18 -11.50
N LEU A 113 22.19 10.83 -10.62
CA LEU A 113 21.76 11.66 -9.51
C LEU A 113 21.49 10.77 -8.29
N GLN A 114 22.05 11.14 -7.13
CA GLN A 114 21.83 10.47 -5.85
C GLN A 114 21.55 11.51 -4.78
N PHE A 115 20.54 11.27 -3.96
CA PHE A 115 20.22 12.12 -2.81
C PHE A 115 19.52 11.33 -1.69
N THR A 116 19.73 11.76 -0.46
CA THR A 116 19.03 11.27 0.73
C THR A 116 17.86 12.20 1.02
N THR A 117 16.66 11.66 1.29
CA THR A 117 15.45 12.45 1.49
C THR A 117 15.03 12.54 2.95
N ASP A 118 15.09 13.76 3.49
CA ASP A 118 14.31 14.20 4.66
C ASP A 118 13.06 14.99 4.20
N LEU A 119 13.18 15.62 3.02
CA LEU A 119 12.33 16.69 2.49
C LEU A 119 12.61 16.91 0.99
N VAL A 120 13.05 15.89 0.25
CA VAL A 120 13.22 16.04 -1.20
C VAL A 120 11.88 15.85 -1.88
N ASP A 121 11.52 16.83 -2.70
CA ASP A 121 10.30 16.81 -3.47
C ASP A 121 10.39 15.78 -4.59
N MET A 122 10.00 14.54 -4.30
CA MET A 122 9.94 13.48 -5.32
C MET A 122 9.04 13.91 -6.49
N GLU A 123 8.06 14.80 -6.29
CA GLU A 123 7.28 15.40 -7.37
C GLU A 123 8.17 16.24 -8.31
N GLU A 124 9.15 16.98 -7.79
CA GLU A 124 10.10 17.76 -8.59
C GLU A 124 11.05 16.86 -9.40
N VAL A 125 11.46 15.73 -8.83
CA VAL A 125 12.28 14.73 -9.52
C VAL A 125 11.49 14.11 -10.68
N LEU A 126 10.23 13.72 -10.42
CA LEU A 126 9.34 13.21 -11.47
C LEU A 126 9.09 14.27 -12.55
N ARG A 127 8.87 15.52 -12.17
CA ARG A 127 8.69 16.63 -13.13
C ARG A 127 9.92 16.84 -14.00
N LYS A 128 11.13 16.74 -13.43
CA LYS A 128 12.39 16.83 -14.19
C LYS A 128 12.57 15.65 -15.14
N LEU A 129 12.24 14.43 -14.70
CA LEU A 129 12.28 13.24 -15.56
C LEU A 129 11.28 13.36 -16.72
N GLU A 130 10.05 13.78 -16.44
CA GLU A 130 9.01 13.99 -17.45
C GLU A 130 9.41 15.07 -18.45
N ALA A 131 9.98 16.19 -17.99
CA ALA A 131 10.46 17.27 -18.84
C ALA A 131 11.63 16.86 -19.74
N ARG A 132 12.50 15.94 -19.27
CA ARG A 132 13.58 15.37 -20.09
C ARG A 132 13.05 14.39 -21.13
N GLY A 133 12.02 13.62 -20.79
CA GLY A 133 11.36 12.68 -21.70
C GLY A 133 12.19 11.44 -22.05
N GLY A 134 13.28 11.16 -21.33
CA GLY A 134 14.13 9.98 -21.50
C GLY A 134 13.71 8.82 -20.60
N ASP A 135 14.17 7.61 -20.92
CA ASP A 135 14.00 6.44 -20.06
C ASP A 135 14.94 6.55 -18.86
N ALA A 136 14.47 6.09 -17.70
CA ALA A 136 15.26 6.13 -16.48
C ALA A 136 14.86 5.01 -15.54
N ILE A 137 15.77 4.62 -14.66
CA ILE A 137 15.51 3.71 -13.55
C ILE A 137 15.73 4.49 -12.26
N VAL A 138 14.77 4.38 -11.35
CA VAL A 138 14.85 5.02 -10.03
C VAL A 138 14.98 3.92 -8.99
N GLY A 139 16.17 3.79 -8.41
CA GLY A 139 16.43 2.94 -7.26
C GLY A 139 16.12 3.69 -5.98
N ILE A 140 15.44 3.04 -5.04
CA ILE A 140 15.06 3.63 -3.76
C ILE A 140 15.50 2.67 -2.67
N ARG A 141 16.25 3.19 -1.69
CA ARG A 141 16.75 2.41 -0.57
C ARG A 141 16.24 3.00 0.74
N ALA A 142 15.49 2.21 1.49
CA ALA A 142 14.92 2.58 2.78
C ALA A 142 15.36 1.57 3.85
N GLY A 143 16.40 1.89 4.62
CA GLY A 143 17.05 0.90 5.48
C GLY A 143 17.70 -0.23 4.66
N ASP A 144 17.26 -1.47 4.88
CA ASP A 144 17.65 -2.69 4.15
C ASP A 144 16.71 -3.03 2.98
N GLU A 145 15.64 -2.24 2.79
CA GLU A 145 14.66 -2.44 1.73
C GLU A 145 15.07 -1.72 0.44
N TRP A 146 14.96 -2.43 -0.69
CA TRP A 146 15.14 -1.89 -2.02
C TRP A 146 13.81 -1.83 -2.76
N ALA A 147 13.58 -0.70 -3.42
CA ALA A 147 12.49 -0.49 -4.35
C ALA A 147 13.04 -0.01 -5.69
N ILE A 148 12.35 -0.36 -6.77
CA ILE A 148 12.72 0.00 -8.13
C ILE A 148 11.50 0.58 -8.83
N THR A 149 11.66 1.75 -9.44
CA THR A 149 10.69 2.30 -10.38
C THR A 149 11.32 2.38 -11.77
N ILE A 150 10.59 1.89 -12.76
CA ILE A 150 10.93 1.98 -14.17
C ILE A 150 10.21 3.18 -14.76
N CYS A 151 10.96 4.08 -15.37
CA CYS A 151 10.43 5.23 -16.09
C CYS A 151 10.66 5.06 -17.59
N ALA A 152 9.59 5.20 -18.38
CA ALA A 152 9.66 5.25 -19.83
C ALA A 152 9.18 6.62 -20.30
N LYS A 153 9.92 7.24 -21.22
CA LYS A 153 9.64 8.60 -21.71
C LYS A 153 9.41 9.62 -20.59
N GLY A 154 10.23 9.53 -19.54
CA GLY A 154 10.17 10.40 -18.36
C GLY A 154 9.04 10.11 -17.36
N LYS A 155 8.20 9.10 -17.59
CA LYS A 155 7.05 8.77 -16.72
C LYS A 155 7.22 7.42 -16.03
N PRO A 156 6.89 7.29 -14.74
CA PRO A 156 6.81 5.99 -14.08
C PRO A 156 5.82 5.07 -14.79
N VAL A 157 6.29 3.89 -15.21
CA VAL A 157 5.48 2.86 -15.88
C VAL A 157 5.42 1.54 -15.11
N GLY A 158 6.30 1.33 -14.13
CA GLY A 158 6.23 0.18 -13.23
C GLY A 158 6.93 0.47 -11.91
N ASN A 159 6.33 0.00 -10.82
CA ASN A 159 6.89 0.10 -9.48
C ASN A 159 7.05 -1.28 -8.87
N TYR A 160 8.21 -1.52 -8.28
CA TYR A 160 8.58 -2.76 -7.63
C TYR A 160 9.02 -2.43 -6.21
N PHE A 161 8.06 -2.46 -5.30
CA PHE A 161 8.29 -2.24 -3.89
C PHE A 161 8.51 -3.58 -3.18
N PRO A 162 9.30 -3.64 -2.09
CA PRO A 162 9.21 -4.75 -1.15
C PRO A 162 7.77 -4.85 -0.65
N PRO A 163 7.30 -6.04 -0.24
CA PRO A 163 5.92 -6.21 0.24
C PRO A 163 5.69 -5.36 1.50
N SER A 164 5.16 -4.16 1.28
CA SER A 164 4.75 -3.19 2.27
C SER A 164 3.28 -2.86 2.01
N GLY A 165 2.44 -3.06 3.02
CA GLY A 165 1.02 -2.76 2.95
C GLY A 165 0.79 -1.27 2.72
N ALA A 166 0.25 -0.95 1.55
CA ALA A 166 -0.32 0.36 1.23
C ALA A 166 -1.45 0.17 0.19
N ASP A 167 -2.49 0.97 0.37
CA ASP A 167 -3.86 0.84 -0.13
C ASP A 167 -4.05 0.97 -1.65
N ALA A 168 -5.26 0.59 -2.10
CA ALA A 168 -5.96 1.34 -3.13
C ALA A 168 -7.44 1.57 -2.75
N LEU A 169 -7.80 2.84 -2.55
CA LEU A 169 -9.06 3.41 -3.03
C LEU A 169 -8.71 4.16 -4.32
N GLN A 170 -9.42 3.84 -5.43
CA GLN A 170 -9.18 4.26 -6.82
C GLN A 170 -7.74 4.03 -7.31
N GLU A 171 -7.54 3.13 -8.28
CA GLU A 171 -6.20 2.71 -8.75
C GLU A 171 -5.24 3.90 -8.93
N PRO A 172 -4.34 4.14 -7.95
CA PRO A 172 -3.44 5.27 -8.03
C PRO A 172 -2.50 5.07 -9.22
N THR A 173 -2.22 6.14 -9.95
CA THR A 173 -1.21 6.14 -11.00
C THR A 173 0.13 5.64 -10.46
N THR A 174 0.98 5.09 -11.32
CA THR A 174 2.32 4.62 -10.94
C THR A 174 3.14 5.72 -10.25
N ALA A 175 2.96 6.99 -10.65
CA ALA A 175 3.57 8.12 -9.97
C ALA A 175 3.05 8.31 -8.54
N GLU A 176 1.73 8.27 -8.32
CA GLU A 176 1.13 8.40 -6.98
C GLU A 176 1.56 7.27 -6.05
N GLN A 177 1.61 6.02 -6.55
CA GLN A 177 2.10 4.88 -5.78
C GLN A 177 3.54 5.07 -5.29
N LEU A 178 4.42 5.58 -6.16
CA LEU A 178 5.80 5.90 -5.81
C LEU A 178 5.88 7.00 -4.74
N LEU A 179 5.10 8.06 -4.90
CA LEU A 179 5.05 9.14 -3.92
C LEU A 179 4.60 8.60 -2.55
N VAL A 180 3.51 7.82 -2.50
CA VAL A 180 3.02 7.19 -1.27
C VAL A 180 4.09 6.31 -0.63
N TYR A 181 4.76 5.47 -1.42
CA TYR A 181 5.83 4.61 -0.93
C TYR A 181 6.93 5.43 -0.25
N VAL A 182 7.42 6.50 -0.89
CA VAL A 182 8.49 7.35 -0.34
C VAL A 182 8.01 8.12 0.89
N PHE A 183 6.83 8.74 0.86
CA PHE A 183 6.29 9.52 1.99
C PHE A 183 5.87 8.69 3.20
N SER A 184 5.62 7.39 3.01
CA SER A 184 5.32 6.48 4.13
C SER A 184 6.54 6.15 4.99
N ARG A 185 7.75 6.54 4.58
CA ARG A 185 9.00 6.21 5.28
C ARG A 185 9.45 7.32 6.22
N PRO A 186 10.23 6.99 7.28
CA PRO A 186 10.77 7.99 8.20
C PRO A 186 11.63 9.05 7.47
N PRO A 187 11.58 10.33 7.87
CA PRO A 187 12.47 11.36 7.35
C PRO A 187 13.94 10.97 7.53
N GLY A 188 14.75 11.14 6.49
CA GLY A 188 16.17 10.77 6.46
C GLY A 188 16.47 9.28 6.39
N GLY A 189 15.42 8.46 6.28
CA GLY A 189 15.53 7.01 6.14
C GLY A 189 15.63 6.52 4.69
N VAL A 190 15.53 7.40 3.69
CA VAL A 190 15.41 7.00 2.27
C VAL A 190 16.48 7.64 1.40
N THR A 191 17.16 6.84 0.59
CA THR A 191 18.06 7.27 -0.49
C THR A 191 17.39 7.00 -1.83
N VAL A 192 17.48 7.95 -2.75
CA VAL A 192 16.96 7.81 -4.12
C VAL A 192 18.11 7.99 -5.10
N ASP A 193 18.24 7.02 -6.00
CA ASP A 193 19.26 6.92 -7.03
C ASP A 193 18.57 6.92 -8.40
N VAL A 194 18.92 7.87 -9.27
CA VAL A 194 18.37 7.97 -10.63
C VAL A 194 19.44 7.57 -11.63
N TYR A 195 19.13 6.57 -12.44
CA TYR A 195 19.97 6.00 -13.49
C TYR A 195 19.38 6.36 -14.86
N GLU A 196 20.14 7.10 -15.66
CA GLU A 196 19.73 7.47 -17.03
C GLU A 196 20.27 6.49 -18.07
N GLU A 197 21.38 5.80 -17.77
CA GLU A 197 21.82 4.66 -18.58
C GLU A 197 21.07 3.41 -18.11
N THR A 198 20.19 2.93 -18.97
CA THR A 198 19.30 1.80 -18.69
C THR A 198 19.73 0.53 -19.42
N ARG A 199 20.71 0.60 -20.34
CA ARG A 199 21.15 -0.59 -21.10
C ARG A 199 22.07 -1.45 -20.25
N VAL A 200 21.85 -2.75 -20.33
CA VAL A 200 22.72 -3.73 -19.70
C VAL A 200 23.02 -4.83 -20.70
N SER A 201 24.27 -5.28 -20.73
CA SER A 201 24.71 -6.42 -21.53
C SER A 201 24.95 -7.63 -20.63
N PRO A 202 24.87 -8.86 -21.17
CA PRO A 202 25.21 -10.06 -20.42
C PRO A 202 26.62 -9.98 -19.82
N ALA A 203 26.87 -10.78 -18.78
CA ALA A 203 28.23 -11.06 -18.33
C ALA A 203 29.04 -11.68 -19.49
N GLY A 204 30.35 -11.40 -19.53
CA GLY A 204 31.22 -11.94 -20.58
C GLY A 204 31.23 -13.46 -20.62
N ASP A 205 31.04 -14.11 -19.48
CA ASP A 205 30.95 -15.57 -19.34
C ASP A 205 29.52 -16.14 -19.48
N ALA A 206 28.52 -15.33 -19.84
CA ALA A 206 27.15 -15.81 -20.10
C ALA A 206 27.06 -16.71 -21.34
N ALA A 207 27.95 -16.51 -22.32
CA ALA A 207 28.02 -17.33 -23.53
C ALA A 207 28.43 -18.79 -23.27
N LEU A 208 28.93 -19.12 -22.07
CA LEU A 208 29.30 -20.49 -21.69
C LEU A 208 28.09 -21.39 -21.45
N VAL A 209 26.88 -20.82 -21.36
CA VAL A 209 25.64 -21.57 -21.21
C VAL A 209 25.10 -21.98 -22.57
N THR A 210 25.32 -23.24 -22.92
CA THR A 210 24.80 -23.88 -24.13
C THR A 210 23.80 -24.98 -23.74
N PRO A 211 23.02 -25.54 -24.68
CA PRO A 211 22.15 -26.68 -24.40
C PRO A 211 22.88 -27.85 -23.72
N GLU A 212 24.17 -28.05 -24.03
CA GLU A 212 25.01 -29.14 -23.51
C GLU A 212 25.56 -28.88 -22.09
N THR A 213 25.66 -27.61 -21.68
CA THR A 213 26.21 -27.20 -20.36
C THR A 213 25.13 -26.82 -19.35
N ARG A 214 23.87 -26.64 -19.78
CA ARG A 214 22.75 -26.17 -18.96
C ARG A 214 22.42 -27.03 -17.73
N GLY A 215 22.81 -28.31 -17.73
CA GLY A 215 22.66 -29.24 -16.60
C GLY A 215 23.91 -29.41 -15.73
N ARG A 216 25.00 -28.68 -16.03
CA ARG A 216 26.30 -28.77 -15.37
C ARG A 216 26.91 -27.39 -15.11
N LEU A 217 26.06 -26.39 -14.84
CA LEU A 217 26.47 -24.99 -14.67
C LEU A 217 27.54 -24.86 -13.58
N THR A 218 27.34 -25.56 -12.47
CA THR A 218 28.26 -25.55 -11.32
C THR A 218 29.66 -26.02 -11.73
N GLU A 219 29.76 -27.13 -12.46
CA GLU A 219 31.05 -27.65 -12.94
C GLU A 219 31.74 -26.66 -13.88
N VAL A 220 30.99 -26.12 -14.85
CA VAL A 220 31.49 -25.19 -15.87
C VAL A 220 32.05 -23.93 -15.22
N TYR A 221 31.28 -23.27 -14.37
CA TYR A 221 31.67 -21.98 -13.80
C TYR A 221 32.75 -22.08 -12.74
N LEU A 222 32.80 -23.17 -11.96
CA LEU A 222 33.90 -23.41 -11.03
C LEU A 222 35.21 -23.73 -11.76
N ALA A 223 35.16 -24.42 -12.89
CA ALA A 223 36.36 -24.66 -13.71
C ALA A 223 36.93 -23.35 -14.27
N VAL A 224 36.05 -22.44 -14.70
CA VAL A 224 36.44 -21.09 -15.19
C VAL A 224 37.04 -20.26 -14.06
N ALA A 225 36.39 -20.21 -12.89
CA ALA A 225 36.91 -19.48 -11.73
C ALA A 225 38.32 -19.94 -11.35
N LYS A 226 38.54 -21.26 -11.27
CA LYS A 226 39.86 -21.83 -10.95
C LYS A 226 40.93 -21.44 -11.98
N ARG A 227 40.61 -21.47 -13.28
CA ARG A 227 41.57 -21.10 -14.34
C ARG A 227 42.04 -19.66 -14.20
N VAL A 228 41.11 -18.73 -14.00
CA VAL A 228 41.40 -17.31 -13.78
C VAL A 228 42.29 -17.11 -12.55
N GLU A 229 42.01 -17.79 -11.44
CA GLU A 229 42.84 -17.73 -10.23
C GLU A 229 44.28 -18.23 -10.46
N THR A 230 44.47 -19.24 -11.31
CA THR A 230 45.80 -19.78 -11.64
C THR A 230 46.59 -18.96 -12.67
N GLU A 231 45.93 -18.19 -13.53
CA GLU A 231 46.59 -17.44 -14.63
C GLU A 231 46.91 -15.96 -14.27
N GLU A 232 46.35 -15.40 -13.19
CA GLU A 232 46.62 -14.01 -12.73
C GLU A 232 47.77 -13.89 -11.70
N MET A 233 49.03 -14.07 -12.12
CA MET A 233 50.22 -13.32 -11.63
C MET A 233 51.34 -13.46 -12.69
N PRO A 234 51.89 -12.38 -13.29
CA PRO A 234 52.29 -11.12 -12.65
C PRO A 234 51.71 -9.85 -13.29
N ARG A 235 51.73 -8.74 -12.53
CA ARG A 235 51.48 -7.38 -13.03
C ARG A 235 52.52 -7.03 -14.11
N LEU A 236 52.09 -6.99 -15.37
CA LEU A 236 52.77 -6.26 -16.43
C LEU A 236 51.76 -5.29 -17.02
N GLU A 237 52.12 -4.01 -17.00
CA GLU A 237 51.46 -2.95 -17.75
C GLU A 237 51.32 -3.42 -19.20
N MET A 238 50.10 -3.70 -19.66
CA MET A 238 49.86 -4.12 -21.03
C MET A 238 48.89 -3.17 -21.72
N GLU A 239 49.44 -2.54 -22.76
CA GLU A 239 48.74 -1.80 -23.78
C GLU A 239 47.52 -2.56 -24.28
N ARG A 240 46.42 -1.82 -24.49
CA ARG A 240 45.16 -2.34 -25.01
C ARG A 240 45.40 -3.13 -26.32
N PRO A 241 44.96 -4.40 -26.42
CA PRO A 241 45.02 -5.11 -27.68
C PRO A 241 44.04 -4.46 -28.65
N VAL A 242 44.49 -4.27 -29.89
CA VAL A 242 43.68 -3.84 -31.03
C VAL A 242 42.65 -4.93 -31.28
N VAL A 243 41.41 -4.68 -30.86
CA VAL A 243 40.25 -5.51 -31.16
C VAL A 243 39.89 -5.27 -32.63
N GLY A 244 40.10 -6.27 -33.48
CA GLY A 244 39.51 -6.31 -34.80
C GLY A 244 37.99 -6.38 -34.68
N ASP A 245 37.29 -5.63 -35.53
CA ASP A 245 35.83 -5.54 -35.62
C ASP A 245 35.15 -6.91 -35.48
N VAL A 246 34.75 -7.25 -34.25
CA VAL A 246 33.65 -8.16 -33.98
C VAL A 246 32.50 -7.24 -33.64
N SER A 247 31.56 -7.10 -34.57
CA SER A 247 30.31 -6.38 -34.33
C SER A 247 29.61 -6.99 -33.13
N GLU A 248 29.75 -6.36 -31.96
CA GLU A 248 28.97 -6.64 -30.77
C GLU A 248 27.48 -6.50 -31.15
N GLU A 249 26.80 -7.63 -31.35
CA GLU A 249 25.35 -7.68 -31.32
C GLU A 249 24.92 -7.34 -29.89
N ARG A 250 24.80 -6.04 -29.62
CA ARG A 250 24.17 -5.49 -28.42
C ARG A 250 22.77 -6.06 -28.33
N ASP A 251 22.44 -6.75 -27.23
CA ASP A 251 21.11 -7.35 -27.02
C ASP A 251 20.06 -6.27 -26.70
N GLU A 252 19.79 -5.43 -27.69
CA GLU A 252 18.74 -4.40 -27.70
C GLU A 252 17.34 -5.03 -27.57
N SER A 253 17.21 -6.34 -27.83
CA SER A 253 15.94 -7.05 -27.81
C SER A 253 15.38 -7.19 -26.38
N PHE A 254 16.24 -7.51 -25.41
CA PHE A 254 15.84 -7.61 -24.00
C PHE A 254 15.42 -6.23 -23.46
N VAL A 255 16.26 -5.21 -23.67
CA VAL A 255 16.01 -3.84 -23.20
C VAL A 255 14.73 -3.28 -23.82
N ALA A 256 14.58 -3.39 -25.15
CA ALA A 256 13.38 -2.92 -25.84
C ALA A 256 12.13 -3.69 -25.42
N SER A 257 12.23 -4.98 -25.11
CA SER A 257 11.11 -5.76 -24.59
C SER A 257 10.71 -5.31 -23.19
N ALA A 258 11.68 -5.04 -22.31
CA ALA A 258 11.41 -4.66 -20.92
C ALA A 258 10.82 -3.25 -20.80
N LEU A 259 11.32 -2.28 -21.57
CA LEU A 259 10.90 -0.87 -21.50
C LEU A 259 9.57 -0.58 -22.21
N ARG A 260 9.02 -1.53 -22.99
CA ARG A 260 7.71 -1.34 -23.64
C ARG A 260 6.61 -1.23 -22.58
N PRO A 261 5.73 -0.23 -22.66
CA PRO A 261 4.52 -0.20 -21.85
C PRO A 261 3.66 -1.41 -22.23
N GLU A 262 3.27 -2.20 -21.25
CA GLU A 262 2.35 -3.31 -21.48
C GLU A 262 0.97 -2.73 -21.75
N ARG A 263 0.29 -3.30 -22.73
CA ARG A 263 -1.15 -3.06 -22.90
C ARG A 263 -1.79 -3.69 -21.67
N VAL A 264 -2.39 -2.88 -20.80
CA VAL A 264 -3.25 -3.39 -19.73
C VAL A 264 -4.45 -4.04 -20.43
N GLU A 265 -4.37 -5.33 -20.71
CA GLU A 265 -5.59 -6.11 -20.92
C GLU A 265 -6.33 -6.07 -19.58
N GLY A 266 -7.51 -5.45 -19.59
CA GLY A 266 -8.38 -5.44 -18.42
C GLY A 266 -8.57 -6.87 -17.89
N PRO A 267 -8.86 -7.03 -16.59
CA PRO A 267 -9.15 -8.35 -16.05
C PRO A 267 -10.23 -9.03 -16.91
N PRO A 268 -10.19 -10.36 -17.09
CA PRO A 268 -11.20 -11.08 -17.85
C PRO A 268 -12.59 -10.69 -17.30
N PRO A 269 -13.61 -10.57 -18.17
CA PRO A 269 -14.93 -10.13 -17.74
C PRO A 269 -15.41 -11.01 -16.59
N VAL A 270 -15.53 -10.40 -15.40
CA VAL A 270 -16.21 -11.02 -14.27
C VAL A 270 -17.65 -11.25 -14.73
N ALA A 271 -18.11 -12.50 -14.66
CA ALA A 271 -19.50 -12.82 -14.95
C ALA A 271 -20.42 -11.88 -14.15
N PRO A 272 -21.52 -11.40 -14.73
CA PRO A 272 -22.40 -10.46 -14.06
C PRO A 272 -22.84 -11.05 -12.72
N ALA A 273 -22.66 -10.29 -11.64
CA ALA A 273 -23.12 -10.67 -10.31
C ALA A 273 -24.64 -10.95 -10.36
N PRO A 274 -25.14 -11.98 -9.66
CA PRO A 274 -26.58 -12.17 -9.51
C PRO A 274 -27.20 -10.92 -8.86
N PRO A 275 -28.47 -10.58 -9.19
CA PRO A 275 -29.13 -9.43 -8.60
C PRO A 275 -29.15 -9.53 -7.08
N ALA A 276 -28.84 -8.42 -6.40
CA ALA A 276 -28.88 -8.35 -4.95
C ALA A 276 -30.24 -8.84 -4.43
N PRO A 277 -30.29 -9.70 -3.40
CA PRO A 277 -31.54 -10.16 -2.84
C PRO A 277 -32.36 -8.98 -2.31
N VAL A 278 -33.66 -8.97 -2.58
CA VAL A 278 -34.60 -7.97 -2.08
C VAL A 278 -34.82 -8.23 -0.58
N PHE A 279 -34.31 -7.34 0.27
CA PHE A 279 -34.40 -7.46 1.73
C PHE A 279 -35.85 -7.36 2.22
N LYS A 280 -36.28 -8.32 3.05
CA LYS A 280 -37.53 -8.23 3.84
C LYS A 280 -37.17 -8.30 5.33
N GLY A 281 -37.07 -7.15 6.00
CA GLY A 281 -36.81 -7.06 7.45
C GLY A 281 -35.58 -6.22 7.82
N PRO A 282 -35.28 -6.08 9.13
CA PRO A 282 -34.12 -5.32 9.61
C PRO A 282 -32.82 -6.02 9.20
N ILE A 283 -31.87 -5.25 8.67
CA ILE A 283 -30.59 -5.74 8.18
C ILE A 283 -29.73 -6.17 9.39
N PRO A 284 -29.28 -7.44 9.49
CA PRO A 284 -28.41 -7.87 10.57
C PRO A 284 -27.05 -7.18 10.56
N GLU A 285 -26.40 -7.13 11.71
CA GLU A 285 -25.09 -6.52 11.93
C GLU A 285 -24.12 -7.49 12.60
N VAL A 286 -22.83 -7.28 12.35
CA VAL A 286 -21.73 -7.97 13.03
C VAL A 286 -20.85 -6.94 13.71
N HIS A 287 -20.66 -7.09 15.02
CA HIS A 287 -19.89 -6.15 15.84
C HIS A 287 -18.54 -6.78 16.19
N LEU A 288 -17.43 -6.14 15.79
CA LEU A 288 -16.07 -6.64 15.98
C LEU A 288 -15.43 -6.02 17.22
N PHE A 289 -14.83 -6.88 18.05
CA PHE A 289 -14.12 -6.50 19.27
C PHE A 289 -12.73 -7.13 19.34
N LEU A 290 -11.84 -6.45 20.07
CA LEU A 290 -10.58 -6.99 20.57
C LEU A 290 -10.54 -6.80 22.09
N GLY A 291 -10.75 -7.90 22.84
CA GLY A 291 -11.10 -7.81 24.25
C GLY A 291 -12.46 -7.11 24.42
N GLU A 292 -12.51 -6.10 25.31
CA GLU A 292 -13.70 -5.25 25.52
C GLU A 292 -13.76 -4.03 24.56
N LYS A 293 -12.71 -3.79 23.76
CA LYS A 293 -12.64 -2.61 22.89
C LYS A 293 -13.39 -2.85 21.57
N PRO A 294 -14.40 -2.04 21.22
CA PRO A 294 -15.06 -2.12 19.92
C PRO A 294 -14.14 -1.60 18.82
N LEU A 295 -14.07 -2.34 17.70
CA LEU A 295 -13.26 -2.01 16.52
C LEU A 295 -14.12 -1.62 15.32
N GLY A 296 -15.39 -2.03 15.27
CA GLY A 296 -16.31 -1.62 14.21
C GLY A 296 -17.60 -2.43 14.18
N THR A 297 -18.57 -1.94 13.40
CA THR A 297 -19.87 -2.58 13.16
C THR A 297 -20.08 -2.71 11.65
N PHE A 298 -20.47 -3.90 11.19
CA PHE A 298 -20.57 -4.26 9.77
C PHE A 298 -21.99 -4.74 9.45
N SER A 299 -22.66 -4.11 8.50
CA SER A 299 -24.03 -4.50 8.10
C SER A 299 -24.01 -5.66 7.09
N MET A 300 -24.99 -6.57 7.20
CA MET A 300 -25.17 -7.70 6.26
C MET A 300 -25.97 -7.32 5.01
N SER A 301 -25.99 -6.05 4.61
CA SER A 301 -26.79 -5.53 3.49
C SER A 301 -26.33 -6.03 2.11
N LYS A 302 -25.21 -6.75 2.01
CA LYS A 302 -24.72 -7.38 0.78
C LYS A 302 -25.11 -8.86 0.65
N GLY A 303 -25.75 -9.44 1.66
CA GLY A 303 -26.10 -10.87 1.69
C GLY A 303 -24.94 -11.80 2.04
N GLU A 304 -23.70 -11.32 2.05
CA GLU A 304 -22.54 -12.03 2.61
C GLU A 304 -21.56 -11.05 3.24
N LEU A 305 -20.83 -11.50 4.26
CA LEU A 305 -19.71 -10.82 4.90
C LEU A 305 -18.52 -11.77 4.97
N THR A 306 -17.47 -11.43 4.27
CA THR A 306 -16.20 -12.17 4.29
C THR A 306 -15.32 -11.71 5.44
N ILE A 307 -14.58 -12.63 6.08
CA ILE A 307 -13.73 -12.37 7.25
C ILE A 307 -12.33 -12.89 6.97
N GLY A 308 -11.29 -12.10 7.23
CA GLY A 308 -9.91 -12.56 7.12
C GLY A 308 -8.89 -11.43 7.18
N ARG A 309 -7.61 -11.77 7.04
CA ARG A 309 -6.53 -10.76 7.08
C ARG A 309 -6.29 -10.03 5.76
N ASN A 310 -6.94 -10.45 4.66
CA ASN A 310 -6.89 -9.69 3.41
C ASN A 310 -7.87 -8.51 3.48
N PRO A 311 -7.50 -7.31 2.98
CA PRO A 311 -8.39 -6.14 2.94
C PRO A 311 -9.62 -6.32 2.05
N GLY A 312 -9.62 -7.30 1.15
CA GLY A 312 -10.78 -7.66 0.33
C GLY A 312 -11.86 -8.45 1.07
N ASN A 313 -11.68 -8.72 2.37
CA ASN A 313 -12.75 -9.24 3.20
C ASN A 313 -13.56 -8.07 3.80
N ASP A 314 -14.87 -8.23 3.94
CA ASP A 314 -15.72 -7.19 4.53
C ASP A 314 -15.36 -6.89 5.99
N ILE A 315 -14.87 -7.90 6.73
CA ILE A 315 -14.34 -7.76 8.09
C ILE A 315 -12.85 -8.10 8.07
N LEU A 316 -12.03 -7.04 8.02
CA LEU A 316 -10.58 -7.13 8.06
C LEU A 316 -10.07 -7.34 9.49
N ILE A 317 -9.29 -8.40 9.70
CA ILE A 317 -8.62 -8.67 10.96
C ILE A 317 -7.10 -8.76 10.69
N GLU A 318 -6.39 -7.67 11.00
CA GLU A 318 -4.94 -7.53 10.79
C GLU A 318 -4.12 -8.31 11.82
N ASN A 319 -4.14 -9.63 11.68
CA ASN A 319 -3.42 -10.53 12.56
C ASN A 319 -2.79 -11.65 11.75
N VAL A 320 -1.49 -11.88 11.96
CA VAL A 320 -0.68 -12.85 11.20
C VAL A 320 -1.23 -14.28 11.32
N GLY A 321 -1.88 -14.62 12.43
CA GLY A 321 -2.53 -15.93 12.59
C GLY A 321 -3.89 -16.06 11.90
N VAL A 322 -4.44 -14.99 11.30
CA VAL A 322 -5.70 -15.05 10.56
C VAL A 322 -5.41 -15.35 9.09
N SER A 323 -6.04 -16.38 8.51
CA SER A 323 -5.92 -16.66 7.08
C SER A 323 -6.39 -15.50 6.19
N ARG A 324 -5.82 -15.45 4.98
CA ARG A 324 -6.10 -14.43 3.95
C ARG A 324 -7.60 -14.30 3.65
N ARG A 325 -8.30 -15.41 3.41
CA ARG A 325 -9.76 -15.54 3.49
C ARG A 325 -10.02 -16.60 4.56
N HIS A 326 -10.56 -16.19 5.70
CA HIS A 326 -10.62 -17.04 6.89
C HIS A 326 -11.99 -17.70 7.03
N ALA A 327 -13.03 -16.90 7.01
CA ALA A 327 -14.41 -17.35 7.12
C ALA A 327 -15.33 -16.46 6.29
N VAL A 328 -16.55 -16.89 6.07
CA VAL A 328 -17.61 -16.08 5.45
C VAL A 328 -18.90 -16.28 6.21
N ILE A 329 -19.64 -15.21 6.45
CA ILE A 329 -21.01 -15.25 6.96
C ILE A 329 -21.93 -14.96 5.79
N LYS A 330 -22.79 -15.92 5.43
CA LYS A 330 -23.78 -15.80 4.36
C LYS A 330 -25.16 -15.59 4.97
N TRP A 331 -25.92 -14.67 4.40
CA TRP A 331 -27.31 -14.39 4.75
C TRP A 331 -28.22 -14.78 3.59
N THR A 332 -29.10 -15.74 3.80
CA THR A 332 -30.00 -16.27 2.76
C THR A 332 -31.36 -15.58 2.71
N GLY A 333 -31.52 -14.45 3.41
CA GLY A 333 -32.79 -13.71 3.53
C GLY A 333 -33.47 -13.93 4.88
N ASP A 334 -33.49 -15.18 5.34
CA ASP A 334 -34.15 -15.56 6.61
C ASP A 334 -33.16 -16.07 7.68
N ASN A 335 -31.98 -16.55 7.30
CA ASN A 335 -31.00 -17.13 8.22
C ASN A 335 -29.55 -16.77 7.85
N ALA A 336 -28.70 -16.63 8.88
CA ALA A 336 -27.25 -16.45 8.75
C ALA A 336 -26.54 -17.79 8.91
N VAL A 337 -25.51 -18.05 8.11
CA VAL A 337 -24.61 -19.20 8.26
C VAL A 337 -23.17 -18.73 8.20
N VAL A 338 -22.34 -19.10 9.16
CA VAL A 338 -20.89 -18.89 9.11
C VAL A 338 -20.18 -20.15 8.62
N GLU A 339 -19.23 -19.97 7.71
CA GLU A 339 -18.42 -21.04 7.11
C GLU A 339 -16.93 -20.72 7.25
N ASP A 340 -16.13 -21.69 7.67
CA ASP A 340 -14.66 -21.61 7.65
C ASP A 340 -14.13 -21.98 6.26
N LEU A 341 -13.21 -21.19 5.71
CA LEU A 341 -12.69 -21.34 4.34
C LEU A 341 -11.35 -22.11 4.30
N GLY A 342 -11.13 -23.03 5.24
CA GLY A 342 -9.88 -23.77 5.36
C GLY A 342 -8.80 -22.96 6.07
N SER A 343 -9.19 -22.27 7.14
CA SER A 343 -8.29 -21.39 7.88
C SER A 343 -7.24 -22.18 8.68
N ALA A 344 -6.06 -21.58 8.89
CA ALA A 344 -4.96 -22.27 9.57
C ALA A 344 -5.25 -22.55 11.06
N ASN A 345 -6.01 -21.67 11.72
CA ASN A 345 -6.31 -21.76 13.16
C ASN A 345 -7.78 -22.16 13.46
N GLY A 346 -8.64 -22.20 12.45
CA GLY A 346 -10.06 -22.53 12.59
C GLY A 346 -10.92 -21.36 13.08
N THR A 347 -12.20 -21.43 12.71
CA THR A 347 -13.25 -20.54 13.19
C THR A 347 -14.04 -21.20 14.32
N PHE A 348 -14.37 -20.46 15.38
CA PHE A 348 -15.11 -20.96 16.54
C PHE A 348 -16.42 -20.18 16.70
N VAL A 349 -17.50 -20.85 17.09
CA VAL A 349 -18.78 -20.22 17.44
C VAL A 349 -19.19 -20.70 18.82
N ASN A 350 -19.38 -19.77 19.77
CA ASN A 350 -19.69 -20.04 21.18
C ASN A 350 -18.75 -21.12 21.79
N GLY A 351 -17.45 -21.01 21.50
CA GLY A 351 -16.41 -21.91 22.01
C GLY A 351 -16.23 -23.24 21.25
N GLN A 352 -17.04 -23.53 20.23
CA GLN A 352 -16.93 -24.76 19.43
C GLN A 352 -16.32 -24.47 18.06
N LYS A 353 -15.30 -25.23 17.65
CA LYS A 353 -14.72 -25.14 16.30
C LYS A 353 -15.73 -25.61 15.26
N ILE A 354 -15.89 -24.86 14.18
CA ILE A 354 -16.87 -25.15 13.12
C ILE A 354 -16.21 -25.23 11.74
N THR A 355 -16.89 -25.90 10.82
CA THR A 355 -16.64 -25.79 9.37
C THR A 355 -17.76 -25.01 8.70
N SER A 356 -19.01 -25.24 9.11
CA SER A 356 -20.19 -24.46 8.74
C SER A 356 -21.22 -24.54 9.86
N ARG A 357 -21.88 -23.43 10.23
CA ARG A 357 -22.89 -23.39 11.30
C ARG A 357 -23.89 -22.24 11.11
N PRO A 358 -25.21 -22.47 11.29
CA PRO A 358 -26.19 -21.37 11.38
C PRO A 358 -25.95 -20.48 12.60
N LEU A 359 -26.10 -19.16 12.45
CA LEU A 359 -25.95 -18.17 13.52
C LEU A 359 -27.32 -17.71 14.05
N GLN A 360 -27.41 -17.51 15.37
CA GLN A 360 -28.55 -16.92 16.07
C GLN A 360 -28.18 -15.54 16.65
N ASP A 361 -29.17 -14.67 16.86
CA ASP A 361 -28.93 -13.35 17.46
C ASP A 361 -28.19 -13.48 18.81
N GLY A 362 -27.07 -12.76 18.92
CA GLY A 362 -26.18 -12.79 20.08
C GLY A 362 -25.04 -13.81 20.00
N ASP A 363 -24.98 -14.66 18.97
CA ASP A 363 -23.90 -15.65 18.82
C ASP A 363 -22.53 -14.97 18.66
N GLU A 364 -21.54 -15.56 19.31
CA GLU A 364 -20.16 -15.10 19.32
C GLU A 364 -19.28 -15.96 18.42
N ILE A 365 -18.68 -15.33 17.42
CA ILE A 365 -17.73 -15.93 16.49
C ILE A 365 -16.33 -15.50 16.92
N LEU A 366 -15.45 -16.46 17.16
CA LEU A 366 -14.07 -16.26 17.57
C LEU A 366 -13.13 -16.63 16.42
N VAL A 367 -12.31 -15.65 16.05
CA VAL A 367 -11.18 -15.80 15.12
C VAL A 367 -9.92 -15.38 15.89
N LEU A 368 -9.19 -16.37 16.40
CA LEU A 368 -8.11 -16.17 17.38
C LEU A 368 -8.58 -15.37 18.61
N LYS A 369 -8.07 -14.15 18.78
CA LYS A 369 -8.38 -13.21 19.87
C LYS A 369 -9.44 -12.19 19.51
N HIS A 370 -9.97 -12.26 18.29
CA HIS A 370 -10.95 -11.32 17.76
C HIS A 370 -12.34 -11.92 17.89
N ARG A 371 -13.23 -11.14 18.50
CA ARG A 371 -14.55 -11.56 18.91
C ARG A 371 -15.57 -10.82 18.06
N LEU A 372 -16.38 -11.55 17.31
CA LEU A 372 -17.43 -10.99 16.47
C LEU A 372 -18.78 -11.40 17.03
N VAL A 373 -19.62 -10.43 17.37
CA VAL A 373 -20.98 -10.72 17.86
C VAL A 373 -21.97 -10.48 16.74
N TYR A 374 -22.72 -11.52 16.39
CA TYR A 374 -23.79 -11.44 15.42
C TYR A 374 -25.05 -10.87 16.08
N ARG A 375 -25.65 -9.82 15.50
CA ARG A 375 -26.85 -9.16 16.03
C ARG A 375 -27.90 -8.95 14.94
N ILE A 376 -29.15 -9.21 15.27
CA ILE A 376 -30.30 -8.81 14.46
C ILE A 376 -30.91 -7.58 15.14
N PRO A 377 -30.82 -6.37 14.57
CA PRO A 377 -31.50 -5.21 15.12
C PRO A 377 -32.98 -5.53 15.25
N ARG A 378 -33.50 -5.60 16.48
CA ARG A 378 -34.95 -5.55 16.64
C ARG A 378 -35.38 -4.20 16.10
N GLU A 379 -36.33 -4.21 15.18
CA GLU A 379 -37.12 -3.02 14.87
C GLU A 379 -37.57 -2.48 16.24
N ALA A 380 -37.00 -1.34 16.64
CA ALA A 380 -37.50 -0.65 17.81
C ALA A 380 -38.97 -0.44 17.49
N ALA A 381 -39.84 -1.13 18.24
CA ALA A 381 -41.27 -0.89 18.14
C ALA A 381 -41.42 0.62 18.20
N ALA A 382 -41.87 1.20 17.08
CA ALA A 382 -42.16 2.62 17.01
C ALA A 382 -42.93 2.96 18.29
N PRO A 383 -42.57 4.01 19.04
CA PRO A 383 -43.42 4.43 20.13
C PRO A 383 -44.80 4.62 19.50
N LYS A 384 -45.75 3.78 19.93
CA LYS A 384 -47.16 3.94 19.58
C LYS A 384 -47.52 5.33 20.05
N LEU A 385 -47.64 6.27 19.12
CA LEU A 385 -48.47 7.44 19.32
C LEU A 385 -49.87 6.89 19.59
N GLU A 386 -50.24 6.81 20.87
CA GLU A 386 -51.62 6.65 21.27
C GLU A 386 -52.37 7.89 20.79
N VAL A 387 -52.95 7.78 19.60
CA VAL A 387 -54.06 8.63 19.20
C VAL A 387 -55.30 8.04 19.87
N ALA A 388 -55.63 8.57 21.04
CA ALA A 388 -57.00 8.56 21.51
C ALA A 388 -57.73 9.72 20.82
N GLY A 389 -58.46 9.43 19.74
CA GLY A 389 -59.64 10.22 19.42
C GLY A 389 -60.70 9.98 20.50
N ASP A 390 -61.44 10.99 20.93
CA ASP A 390 -62.61 11.45 20.18
C ASP A 390 -63.23 12.71 20.84
N ILE A 391 -64.10 13.31 20.07
CA ILE A 391 -64.74 14.62 20.12
C ILE A 391 -65.65 14.83 21.35
N GLY A 392 -65.70 16.07 21.87
CA GLY A 392 -66.98 16.70 22.22
C GLY A 392 -67.13 17.42 23.57
N GLN A 393 -67.59 18.68 23.46
CA GLN A 393 -68.34 19.54 24.40
C GLN A 393 -67.55 20.75 24.95
N ARG A 394 -67.70 21.97 24.37
CA ARG A 394 -68.72 23.00 24.71
C ARG A 394 -68.91 23.10 26.24
N THR A 395 -68.58 24.20 26.93
CA THR A 395 -69.30 25.48 26.90
C THR A 395 -68.58 26.59 27.71
N MET A 396 -68.68 27.80 27.15
CA MET A 396 -68.55 29.19 27.60
C MET A 396 -68.34 29.67 29.07
N TYR A 397 -67.79 30.90 29.07
CA TYR A 397 -68.13 32.13 29.82
C TYR A 397 -67.29 32.49 31.05
N ILE A 398 -66.41 33.48 30.88
CA ILE A 398 -65.97 34.38 31.96
C ILE A 398 -66.42 35.79 31.59
N ASP A 399 -67.05 36.41 32.58
CA ASP A 399 -67.71 37.71 32.66
C ASP A 399 -66.79 38.91 32.27
N PRO A 400 -67.24 39.87 31.44
CA PRO A 400 -66.43 41.03 31.00
C PRO A 400 -66.21 42.15 32.04
N GLY A 401 -66.39 41.91 33.35
CA GLY A 401 -66.48 42.96 34.37
C GLY A 401 -65.27 43.19 35.30
N ALA A 402 -64.16 42.46 35.18
CA ALA A 402 -63.05 42.52 36.14
C ALA A 402 -61.71 42.26 35.41
N VAL A 403 -60.69 43.11 35.36
CA VAL A 403 -60.32 44.27 36.17
C VAL A 403 -59.39 45.13 35.28
N ALA A 404 -59.89 46.24 34.75
CA ALA A 404 -59.05 47.36 34.39
C ALA A 404 -58.84 48.17 35.67
N HIS A 405 -57.65 48.09 36.29
CA HIS A 405 -57.02 49.08 37.17
C HIS A 405 -55.88 48.44 37.97
N ALA A 406 -54.65 48.56 37.46
CA ALA A 406 -53.42 48.71 38.28
C ALA A 406 -52.24 49.03 37.35
N VAL A 407 -52.24 50.26 36.84
CA VAL A 407 -51.07 50.93 36.26
C VAL A 407 -50.14 51.31 37.41
N ALA A 408 -48.86 50.95 37.31
CA ALA A 408 -47.67 51.76 37.62
C ALA A 408 -46.53 50.93 38.24
N GLY A 409 -45.38 50.91 37.57
CA GLY A 409 -44.10 50.52 38.18
C GLY A 409 -43.12 49.84 37.21
N LYS A 410 -42.31 50.62 36.50
CA LYS A 410 -41.02 50.14 35.95
C LYS A 410 -39.99 50.14 37.09
N PRO A 411 -39.06 49.17 37.13
CA PRO A 411 -37.67 49.58 36.87
C PRO A 411 -36.82 48.59 36.05
N ALA A 412 -35.95 49.21 35.25
CA ALA A 412 -34.59 48.86 34.82
C ALA A 412 -34.22 47.37 34.56
N GLY A 413 -34.04 47.06 33.27
CA GLY A 413 -33.37 45.86 32.81
C GLY A 413 -31.87 45.87 33.11
N ARG A 414 -31.36 44.72 33.54
CA ARG A 414 -29.94 44.37 33.54
C ARG A 414 -29.64 43.81 32.15
N PRO A 415 -28.64 44.30 31.39
CA PRO A 415 -28.26 43.64 30.14
C PRO A 415 -27.68 42.26 30.49
N GLU A 416 -28.26 41.19 29.96
CA GLU A 416 -27.56 39.91 29.84
C GLU A 416 -26.30 40.15 29.01
N ALA A 417 -25.14 39.89 29.62
CA ALA A 417 -23.87 39.88 28.91
C ALA A 417 -23.90 38.74 27.90
N VAL A 418 -24.19 39.06 26.64
CA VAL A 418 -24.02 38.15 25.51
C VAL A 418 -22.52 37.89 25.38
N ALA A 419 -22.08 36.68 25.73
CA ALA A 419 -20.71 36.25 25.48
C ALA A 419 -20.39 36.46 23.98
N PRO A 420 -19.20 36.99 23.62
CA PRO A 420 -18.86 37.23 22.24
C PRO A 420 -18.93 35.91 21.46
N LYS A 421 -19.79 35.84 20.45
CA LYS A 421 -19.86 34.68 19.53
C LYS A 421 -18.55 34.65 18.73
N LEU A 422 -17.61 33.83 19.18
CA LEU A 422 -16.36 33.59 18.45
C LEU A 422 -16.68 33.08 17.05
N ARG A 423 -16.10 33.71 16.02
CA ARG A 423 -16.27 33.32 14.62
C ARG A 423 -15.18 32.33 14.21
N PRO A 424 -15.54 31.15 13.72
CA PRO A 424 -14.59 30.17 13.23
C PRO A 424 -14.03 30.58 11.88
N CYS A 425 -12.72 30.51 11.75
CA CYS A 425 -11.97 30.89 10.55
C CYS A 425 -10.86 29.87 10.29
N LEU A 426 -10.61 29.61 9.01
CA LEU A 426 -9.48 28.85 8.52
C LEU A 426 -8.43 29.79 7.94
N ILE A 427 -7.17 29.65 8.35
CA ILE A 427 -6.03 30.31 7.71
C ILE A 427 -5.49 29.32 6.68
N LEU A 428 -5.52 29.72 5.41
CA LEU A 428 -5.10 28.92 4.27
C LEU A 428 -3.57 28.91 4.10
N PRO A 429 -3.00 28.02 3.26
CA PRO A 429 -1.56 27.97 3.00
C PRO A 429 -0.98 29.28 2.45
N ASP A 430 -1.78 30.05 1.70
CA ASP A 430 -1.43 31.38 1.19
C ASP A 430 -1.61 32.51 2.23
N ARG A 431 -1.87 32.14 3.49
CA ARG A 431 -2.16 33.00 4.64
C ARG A 431 -3.46 33.80 4.55
N LYS A 432 -4.31 33.57 3.55
CA LYS A 432 -5.64 34.17 3.52
C LYS A 432 -6.52 33.57 4.60
N LYS A 433 -7.36 34.42 5.18
CA LYS A 433 -8.38 34.02 6.15
C LYS A 433 -9.69 33.74 5.43
N MET A 434 -10.32 32.62 5.78
CA MET A 434 -11.61 32.22 5.26
C MET A 434 -12.54 31.90 6.43
N ALA A 435 -13.63 32.64 6.56
CA ALA A 435 -14.65 32.39 7.57
C ALA A 435 -15.43 31.10 7.24
N LEU A 436 -15.72 30.28 8.25
CA LEU A 436 -16.54 29.08 8.08
C LEU A 436 -18.03 29.43 8.25
N GLU A 437 -18.60 30.06 7.22
CA GLU A 437 -20.00 30.53 7.20
C GLU A 437 -20.98 29.51 6.59
N ALA A 438 -20.47 28.46 5.93
CA ALA A 438 -21.29 27.45 5.27
C ALA A 438 -21.60 26.24 6.17
N ALA A 439 -22.68 25.53 5.84
CA ALA A 439 -23.08 24.28 6.50
C ALA A 439 -22.14 23.10 6.22
N GLU A 440 -21.32 23.17 5.17
CA GLU A 440 -20.28 22.18 4.86
C GLU A 440 -19.21 22.86 4.01
N ILE A 441 -17.92 22.64 4.35
CA ILE A 441 -16.77 23.18 3.61
C ILE A 441 -15.91 22.02 3.14
N THR A 442 -15.69 21.91 1.84
CA THR A 442 -14.86 20.85 1.25
C THR A 442 -13.46 21.37 0.91
N LEU A 443 -12.46 20.57 1.28
CA LEU A 443 -11.03 20.77 1.08
C LEU A 443 -10.54 19.76 0.04
N GLY A 444 -9.89 20.20 -1.02
CA GLY A 444 -9.38 19.27 -2.05
C GLY A 444 -8.82 19.98 -3.29
N SER A 445 -8.33 19.19 -4.26
CA SER A 445 -7.79 19.71 -5.52
C SER A 445 -8.88 20.02 -6.57
N GLY A 446 -10.10 19.52 -6.34
CA GLY A 446 -11.25 19.71 -7.21
C GLY A 446 -11.63 21.18 -7.43
N ALA A 447 -12.31 21.45 -8.54
CA ALA A 447 -12.92 22.77 -8.79
C ALA A 447 -14.18 22.99 -7.94
N GLU A 448 -14.78 21.89 -7.50
CA GLU A 448 -15.94 21.81 -6.64
C GLU A 448 -15.64 22.11 -5.16
N CYS A 449 -14.37 22.11 -4.75
CA CYS A 449 -13.96 22.37 -3.38
C CYS A 449 -13.93 23.87 -3.08
N GLN A 450 -14.51 24.25 -1.93
CA GLN A 450 -14.49 25.64 -1.45
C GLN A 450 -13.06 26.06 -1.05
N VAL A 451 -12.26 25.12 -0.54
CA VAL A 451 -10.83 25.33 -0.31
C VAL A 451 -10.04 24.48 -1.29
N ARG A 452 -9.53 25.15 -2.32
CA ARG A 452 -8.68 24.51 -3.32
C ARG A 452 -7.26 24.38 -2.80
N LEU A 453 -6.83 23.13 -2.65
CA LEU A 453 -5.50 22.75 -2.21
C LEU A 453 -4.68 22.28 -3.42
N SER A 454 -3.39 22.62 -3.42
CA SER A 454 -2.45 22.20 -4.48
C SER A 454 -1.62 21.00 -4.04
N GLY A 455 -1.20 20.17 -4.99
CA GLY A 455 -0.36 19.00 -4.76
C GLY A 455 -0.97 17.70 -5.31
N MET A 456 -0.12 16.80 -5.80
CA MET A 456 -0.54 15.57 -6.48
C MET A 456 -1.25 14.58 -5.55
N LEU A 457 -0.91 14.61 -4.26
CA LEU A 457 -1.50 13.75 -3.23
C LEU A 457 -2.80 14.29 -2.62
N VAL A 458 -3.26 15.44 -3.08
CA VAL A 458 -4.53 16.02 -2.63
C VAL A 458 -5.65 15.46 -3.51
N ALA A 459 -6.44 14.54 -2.96
CA ALA A 459 -7.67 14.06 -3.59
C ALA A 459 -8.61 15.22 -4.01
N ARG A 460 -9.44 14.97 -5.04
CA ARG A 460 -10.39 15.96 -5.58
C ARG A 460 -11.31 16.52 -4.49
N ALA A 461 -11.86 15.66 -3.64
CA ALA A 461 -12.51 16.00 -2.38
C ALA A 461 -11.80 15.22 -1.26
N HIS A 462 -10.89 15.87 -0.56
CA HIS A 462 -9.97 15.20 0.38
C HIS A 462 -10.54 15.13 1.80
N ALA A 463 -11.07 16.25 2.28
CA ALA A 463 -11.67 16.34 3.60
C ALA A 463 -12.84 17.31 3.56
N ARG A 464 -13.74 17.19 4.51
CA ARG A 464 -14.79 18.19 4.74
C ARG A 464 -14.84 18.62 6.18
N ILE A 465 -15.26 19.85 6.38
CA ILE A 465 -15.57 20.40 7.69
C ILE A 465 -17.07 20.60 7.76
N VAL A 466 -17.72 19.96 8.73
CA VAL A 466 -19.16 20.07 8.98
C VAL A 466 -19.41 20.59 10.40
N PRO A 467 -20.34 21.53 10.60
CA PRO A 467 -20.79 21.94 11.92
C PRO A 467 -21.69 20.84 12.52
N ASP A 468 -21.48 20.53 13.80
CA ASP A 468 -22.33 19.63 14.57
C ASP A 468 -23.52 20.39 15.21
N LYS A 469 -24.52 19.65 15.72
CA LYS A 469 -25.72 20.17 16.39
C LYS A 469 -25.41 21.07 17.59
N GLU A 470 -24.22 20.94 18.16
CA GLU A 470 -23.72 21.74 19.30
C GLU A 470 -22.89 22.97 18.87
N GLY A 471 -22.76 23.24 17.56
CA GLY A 471 -22.02 24.39 17.03
C GLY A 471 -20.49 24.21 16.97
N GLN A 472 -20.00 23.00 17.17
CA GLN A 472 -18.59 22.62 16.98
C GLN A 472 -18.34 22.25 15.51
N TYR A 473 -17.09 22.31 15.06
CA TYR A 473 -16.72 21.95 13.69
C TYR A 473 -16.00 20.61 13.67
N LYS A 474 -16.56 19.63 12.98
CA LYS A 474 -16.00 18.30 12.79
C LYS A 474 -15.32 18.23 11.43
N LEU A 475 -14.02 17.97 11.43
CA LEU A 475 -13.25 17.61 10.25
C LEU A 475 -13.43 16.11 10.00
N VAL A 476 -13.81 15.75 8.78
CA VAL A 476 -13.98 14.35 8.35
C VAL A 476 -13.08 14.13 7.14
N HIS A 477 -12.24 13.10 7.21
CA HIS A 477 -11.47 12.64 6.08
C HIS A 477 -12.40 11.94 5.08
N LEU A 478 -12.40 12.38 3.83
CA LEU A 478 -13.23 11.82 2.76
C LEU A 478 -12.45 10.86 1.86
N GLY A 479 -11.15 11.07 1.72
CA GLY A 479 -10.26 10.22 0.94
C GLY A 479 -8.96 10.92 0.58
N GLY A 480 -8.03 10.17 0.01
CA GLY A 480 -6.71 10.67 -0.41
C GLY A 480 -5.57 9.98 0.33
N LEU A 481 -4.57 9.57 -0.45
CA LEU A 481 -3.50 8.66 -0.01
C LEU A 481 -2.61 9.25 1.09
N ALA A 482 -2.45 10.58 1.13
CA ALA A 482 -1.72 11.26 2.20
C ALA A 482 -2.43 11.17 3.57
N GLY A 483 -3.74 10.92 3.56
CA GLY A 483 -4.59 11.07 4.73
C GLY A 483 -4.72 12.53 5.18
N THR A 484 -5.66 12.76 6.09
CA THR A 484 -5.77 14.03 6.81
C THR A 484 -5.08 13.91 8.16
N ARG A 485 -4.26 14.90 8.53
CA ARG A 485 -3.65 14.98 9.86
C ARG A 485 -4.10 16.23 10.60
N VAL A 486 -4.21 16.13 11.92
CA VAL A 486 -4.38 17.27 12.81
C VAL A 486 -3.29 17.22 13.87
N ASN A 487 -2.52 18.30 13.98
CA ASN A 487 -1.38 18.40 14.90
C ASN A 487 -0.38 17.23 14.77
N GLY A 488 -0.20 16.72 13.54
CA GLY A 488 0.68 15.59 13.20
C GLY A 488 0.05 14.19 13.26
N GLU A 489 -1.12 14.04 13.91
CA GLU A 489 -1.81 12.75 14.06
C GLU A 489 -2.81 12.51 12.91
N LYS A 490 -2.85 11.29 12.36
CA LYS A 490 -3.76 10.93 11.25
C LYS A 490 -5.18 10.70 11.79
N ILE A 491 -6.18 11.29 11.14
CA ILE A 491 -7.57 11.27 11.58
C ILE A 491 -8.49 10.68 10.51
N THR A 492 -9.52 9.95 10.94
CA THR A 492 -10.72 9.66 10.13
C THR A 492 -11.78 10.73 10.37
N GLU A 493 -11.91 11.15 11.63
CA GLU A 493 -12.71 12.29 12.07
C GLU A 493 -12.05 12.99 13.26
N HIS A 494 -12.23 14.31 13.37
CA HIS A 494 -11.68 15.12 14.47
C HIS A 494 -12.53 16.35 14.73
N ILE A 495 -12.75 16.67 16.01
CA ILE A 495 -13.45 17.91 16.42
C ILE A 495 -12.41 19.03 16.52
N LEU A 496 -12.51 20.04 15.65
CA LEU A 496 -11.56 21.13 15.54
C LEU A 496 -11.60 22.05 16.76
N ARG A 497 -10.40 22.31 17.31
CA ARG A 497 -10.16 23.21 18.44
C ARG A 497 -9.33 24.41 18.00
N HIS A 498 -9.52 25.55 18.66
CA HIS A 498 -8.74 26.75 18.38
C HIS A 498 -7.24 26.44 18.42
N GLY A 499 -6.54 26.71 17.32
CA GLY A 499 -5.11 26.47 17.18
C GLY A 499 -4.74 25.14 16.52
N ASP A 500 -5.72 24.30 16.17
CA ASP A 500 -5.46 23.05 15.46
C ASP A 500 -4.85 23.33 14.07
N GLU A 501 -3.71 22.70 13.83
CA GLU A 501 -3.05 22.67 12.52
C GLU A 501 -3.55 21.46 11.74
N ILE A 502 -4.24 21.71 10.63
CA ILE A 502 -4.71 20.70 9.69
C ILE A 502 -3.66 20.55 8.60
N GLU A 503 -3.17 19.34 8.40
CA GLU A 503 -2.20 19.01 7.37
C GLU A 503 -2.82 18.02 6.37
N ILE A 504 -2.81 18.40 5.10
CA ILE A 504 -3.24 17.58 3.97
C ILE A 504 -2.10 17.58 2.94
N ALA A 505 -1.43 16.44 2.78
CA ALA A 505 -0.16 16.35 2.06
C ALA A 505 0.84 17.41 2.56
N LYS A 506 1.33 18.32 1.71
CA LYS A 506 2.22 19.43 2.12
C LYS A 506 1.48 20.72 2.49
N GLN A 507 0.16 20.72 2.42
CA GLN A 507 -0.66 21.91 2.67
C GLN A 507 -1.02 21.98 4.15
N LYS A 508 -0.64 23.09 4.79
CA LYS A 508 -0.97 23.38 6.20
C LYS A 508 -2.02 24.45 6.29
N LEU A 509 -3.05 24.18 7.07
CA LEU A 509 -4.14 25.11 7.38
C LEU A 509 -4.25 25.24 8.88
N LEU A 510 -4.61 26.43 9.37
CA LEU A 510 -4.78 26.67 10.81
C LEU A 510 -6.23 27.01 11.12
N PHE A 511 -6.84 26.27 12.04
CA PHE A 511 -8.17 26.58 12.54
C PHE A 511 -8.08 27.58 13.70
N ARG A 512 -8.82 28.69 13.60
CA ARG A 512 -8.88 29.74 14.62
C ARG A 512 -10.33 30.11 14.93
N LEU A 513 -10.56 30.44 16.19
CA LEU A 513 -11.76 31.10 16.67
C LEU A 513 -11.40 32.56 16.94
N GLU A 514 -11.93 33.49 16.14
CA GLU A 514 -11.70 34.93 16.25
C GLU A 514 -12.85 35.63 16.97
N ARG A 515 -12.61 36.80 17.56
CA ARG A 515 -13.64 37.59 18.27
C ARG A 515 -14.35 38.55 17.34
#